data_AF-A0A3M1DU84-F1
#
_entry.id   AF-A0A3M1DU84-F1
#
_cell.length_a   1.000
_cell.length_b   1.000
_cell.length_c   1.000
_cell.angle_alpha   90.00
_cell.angle_beta   90.00
_cell.angle_gamma   90.00
#
_symmetry.space_group_name_H-M   'P 1'
#
loop_
_entity.id
_entity.type
_entity.pdbx_description
1 polymer ?
#
loop_
_entity_poly.entity_id
_entity_poly.type
_entity_poly.pdbx_seq_one_letter_code
_entity_poly.pdbx_strand_id
1 'polypeptide(L)'
;MHTSAPRWLERYDRPLIPISVVVRVLLGWLFIYMGVLKLGHPIEFLKQIHQYHMLPVDPPEPMNLIAVTLPWLEILCGIGLVLGIWTRAAAIVVALMLA
;
A
#
# COMPACT_ATOMS: atom_id res chain seq x y z
N MET A 1 36.27 -35.66 15.17
CA MET A 1 36.88 -34.44 14.59
C MET A 1 35.74 -33.54 14.14
N HIS A 2 35.38 -32.53 14.96
CA HIS A 2 34.31 -31.57 14.66
C HIS A 2 34.99 -30.25 14.26
N THR A 3 35.00 -29.92 12.97
CA THR A 3 35.47 -28.62 12.48
C THR A 3 34.29 -27.66 12.45
N SER A 4 34.07 -26.94 13.55
CA SER A 4 33.14 -25.81 13.58
C SER A 4 33.74 -24.65 12.79
N ALA A 5 33.05 -24.25 11.72
CA ALA A 5 33.46 -23.12 10.89
C ALA A 5 33.53 -21.82 11.72
N PRO A 6 34.49 -20.93 11.42
CA PRO A 6 34.70 -19.70 12.18
C PRO A 6 33.53 -18.70 12.08
N ARG A 7 33.08 -18.19 13.24
CA ARG A 7 31.95 -17.24 13.46
C ARG A 7 32.04 -15.91 12.70
N TRP A 8 33.18 -15.59 12.10
CA TRP A 8 33.45 -14.29 11.48
C TRP A 8 32.95 -14.17 10.03
N LEU A 9 32.61 -15.29 9.38
CA LEU A 9 32.06 -15.29 8.02
C LEU A 9 30.55 -15.01 7.98
N GLU A 10 29.85 -15.13 9.11
CA GLU A 10 28.39 -14.93 9.23
C GLU A 10 27.96 -13.45 9.25
N ARG A 11 28.92 -12.52 9.36
CA ARG A 11 28.64 -11.09 9.58
C ARG A 11 28.55 -10.27 8.28
N TYR A 12 28.86 -10.86 7.13
CA TYR A 12 29.06 -10.13 5.86
C TYR A 12 27.83 -10.11 4.92
N ASP A 13 26.82 -10.95 5.12
CA ASP A 13 25.73 -11.09 4.14
C ASP A 13 24.48 -10.25 4.45
N ARG A 14 24.61 -9.19 5.25
CA ARG A 14 23.49 -8.27 5.49
C ARG A 14 23.45 -7.22 4.37
N PRO A 15 22.47 -7.25 3.45
CA PRO A 15 22.37 -6.21 2.45
C PRO A 15 22.19 -4.86 3.15
N LEU A 16 22.88 -3.83 2.65
CA LEU A 16 22.80 -2.45 3.14
C LEU A 16 21.34 -1.95 3.19
N ILE A 17 20.48 -2.50 2.33
CA ILE A 17 19.05 -2.24 2.30
C ILE A 17 18.32 -3.60 2.35
N PRO A 18 17.55 -3.89 3.41
CA PRO A 18 16.77 -5.12 3.46
C PRO A 18 15.67 -5.09 2.39
N ILE A 19 15.40 -6.24 1.76
CA ILE A 19 14.40 -6.36 0.68
C ILE A 19 13.00 -5.88 1.12
N SER A 20 12.67 -6.03 2.40
CA SER A 20 11.43 -5.54 2.99
C SER A 20 11.28 -4.02 2.87
N VAL A 21 12.37 -3.26 2.95
CA VAL A 21 12.33 -1.80 2.76
C VAL A 21 12.08 -1.45 1.30
N VAL A 22 12.71 -2.17 0.37
CA VAL A 22 12.49 -1.96 -1.07
C VAL A 22 11.03 -2.22 -1.43
N VAL A 23 10.49 -3.38 -1.03
CA VAL A 23 9.08 -3.74 -1.27
C VAL A 23 8.14 -2.72 -0.65
N ARG A 24 8.40 -2.30 0.59
CA ARG A 24 7.59 -1.30 1.30
C ARG A 24 7.54 0.03 0.56
N VAL A 25 8.69 0.52 0.10
CA VAL A 25 8.78 1.81 -0.62
C VAL A 25 8.09 1.72 -1.98
N LEU A 26 8.31 0.64 -2.73
CA LEU A 26 7.65 0.42 -4.01
C LEU A 26 6.12 0.35 -3.85
N LEU A 27 5.65 -0.42 -2.88
CA LEU A 27 4.22 -0.54 -2.57
C LEU A 27 3.63 0.81 -2.14
N GLY A 28 4.35 1.56 -1.30
CA GLY A 28 3.93 2.89 -0.89
C GLY A 28 3.81 3.87 -2.05
N TRP A 29 4.79 3.89 -2.95
CA TRP A 29 4.73 4.71 -4.17
C TRP A 29 3.57 4.34 -5.09
N LEU A 30 3.31 3.04 -5.27
CA LEU A 30 2.19 2.55 -6.07
C LEU A 30 0.86 3.07 -5.53
N PHE A 31 0.65 2.98 -4.22
CA PHE A 31 -0.58 3.45 -3.57
C PHE A 31 -0.73 4.98 -3.65
N ILE A 32 0.35 5.75 -3.44
CA ILE A 32 0.32 7.21 -3.64
C ILE A 32 -0.09 7.55 -5.07
N TYR A 33 0.57 6.91 -6.05
CA TYR A 33 0.32 7.17 -7.47
C TYR A 33 -1.14 6.88 -7.84
N MET A 34 -1.66 5.71 -7.44
CA MET A 34 -3.04 5.33 -7.72
C MET A 34 -4.04 6.25 -7.02
N GLY A 35 -3.81 6.60 -5.75
CA GLY A 35 -4.70 7.51 -5.02
C GLY A 35 -4.72 8.92 -5.61
N VAL A 36 -3.57 9.47 -6.01
CA VAL A 36 -3.50 10.78 -6.69
C VAL A 36 -4.23 10.74 -8.03
N LEU A 37 -4.08 9.65 -8.79
CA LEU A 37 -4.79 9.47 -10.07
C LEU A 37 -6.31 9.47 -9.89
N LYS A 38 -6.82 8.82 -8.83
CA LYS A 38 -8.25 8.84 -8.48
C LYS A 38 -8.73 10.21 -8.03
N LEU A 39 -7.93 10.95 -7.24
CA LEU A 39 -8.26 12.32 -6.83
C LEU A 39 -8.27 13.31 -8.00
N GLY A 40 -7.39 13.12 -9.00
CA GLY A 40 -7.35 13.96 -10.20
C GLY A 40 -8.55 13.76 -11.13
N HIS A 41 -9.17 12.57 -11.11
CA HIS A 41 -10.29 12.22 -11.98
C HIS A 41 -11.46 11.57 -11.19
N PRO A 42 -12.08 12.30 -10.26
CA PRO A 42 -13.09 11.73 -9.35
C PRO A 42 -14.35 11.27 -10.08
N ILE A 43 -14.75 11.97 -11.15
CA ILE A 43 -15.91 11.60 -11.98
C ILE A 43 -15.65 10.26 -12.70
N GLU A 44 -14.44 10.08 -13.23
CA GLU A 44 -14.08 8.87 -13.94
C GLU A 44 -13.96 7.69 -12.98
N PHE A 45 -13.40 7.91 -11.79
CA PHE A 45 -13.35 6.90 -10.75
C PHE A 45 -14.76 6.47 -10.28
N LEU A 46 -15.68 7.42 -10.10
CA LEU A 46 -17.07 7.11 -9.74
C LEU A 46 -17.79 6.31 -10.83
N LYS A 47 -17.53 6.61 -12.10
CA LYS A 47 -18.05 5.81 -13.23
C LYS A 47 -17.50 4.40 -13.21
N GLN A 48 -16.21 4.23 -12.92
CA GLN A 48 -15.60 2.90 -12.80
C GLN A 48 -16.26 2.09 -11.70
N ILE A 49 -16.48 2.67 -10.50
CA ILE A 49 -17.17 1.99 -9.40
C ILE A 49 -18.57 1.52 -9.82
N HIS A 50 -19.32 2.38 -10.53
CA HIS A 50 -20.61 2.02 -11.10
C HIS A 50 -20.53 0.90 -12.15
N GLN A 51 -19.63 1.03 -13.12
CA GLN A 51 -19.53 0.10 -14.24
C GLN A 51 -19.13 -1.31 -13.79
N TYR A 52 -18.26 -1.40 -12.79
CA TYR A 52 -17.83 -2.68 -12.22
C TYR A 52 -18.82 -3.25 -11.21
N HIS A 53 -19.96 -2.59 -10.96
CA HIS A 53 -20.94 -2.98 -9.94
C HIS A 53 -20.28 -3.33 -8.60
N MET A 54 -19.23 -2.60 -8.22
CA MET A 54 -18.45 -2.90 -7.01
C MET A 54 -19.28 -2.70 -5.74
N LEU A 55 -20.33 -1.86 -5.82
CA LEU A 55 -21.22 -1.53 -4.71
C LEU A 55 -22.67 -1.47 -5.21
N PRO A 56 -23.66 -1.68 -4.31
CA PRO A 56 -25.06 -1.42 -4.61
C PRO A 56 -25.23 0.03 -5.07
N VAL A 57 -25.95 0.22 -6.17
CA VAL A 57 -26.25 1.56 -6.72
C VAL A 57 -27.27 2.28 -5.86
N ASP A 58 -28.13 1.52 -5.16
CA ASP A 58 -29.17 2.02 -4.28
C ASP A 58 -29.05 1.39 -2.88
N PRO A 59 -28.89 2.19 -1.81
CA PRO A 59 -28.70 3.66 -1.84
C PRO A 59 -27.31 4.05 -2.38
N PRO A 60 -27.15 5.24 -3.01
CA PRO A 60 -25.89 5.69 -3.63
C PRO A 60 -24.85 6.21 -2.62
N GLU A 61 -25.23 6.41 -1.36
CA GLU A 61 -24.42 6.94 -0.26
C GLU A 61 -23.09 6.19 -0.03
N PRO A 62 -23.05 4.84 0.12
CA PRO A 62 -21.81 4.09 0.34
C PRO A 62 -20.79 4.26 -0.79
N MET A 63 -21.25 4.35 -2.03
CA MET A 63 -20.39 4.52 -3.19
C MET A 63 -19.72 5.90 -3.19
N ASN A 64 -20.47 6.97 -2.92
CA ASN A 64 -19.89 8.30 -2.83
C ASN A 64 -18.89 8.41 -1.67
N LEU A 65 -19.20 7.78 -0.53
CA LEU A 65 -18.30 7.76 0.61
C LEU A 65 -16.99 7.05 0.27
N ILE A 66 -17.04 5.87 -0.35
CA ILE A 66 -15.84 5.12 -0.76
C ILE A 66 -15.08 5.88 -1.84
N ALA A 67 -15.76 6.45 -2.83
CA ALA A 67 -15.15 7.22 -3.91
C ALA A 67 -14.31 8.39 -3.39
N VAL A 68 -14.76 9.03 -2.30
CA VAL A 68 -14.05 10.15 -1.67
C VAL A 68 -12.98 9.68 -0.69
N THR A 69 -13.27 8.69 0.14
CA THR A 69 -12.37 8.30 1.26
C THR A 69 -11.24 7.36 0.85
N LEU A 70 -11.49 6.46 -0.11
CA LEU A 70 -10.50 5.47 -0.55
C LEU A 70 -9.21 6.12 -1.07
N PRO A 71 -9.25 7.14 -1.97
CA PRO A 71 -8.04 7.75 -2.49
C PRO A 71 -7.16 8.39 -1.39
N TRP A 72 -7.79 9.03 -0.40
CA TRP A 72 -7.07 9.60 0.74
C TRP A 72 -6.40 8.52 1.60
N LEU A 73 -7.10 7.41 1.84
CA LEU A 73 -6.51 6.28 2.56
C LEU A 73 -5.32 5.69 1.81
N GLU A 74 -5.41 5.55 0.49
CA GLU A 74 -4.30 5.05 -0.34
C GLU A 74 -3.06 5.96 -0.22
N ILE A 75 -3.25 7.27 -0.35
CA ILE A 75 -2.17 8.25 -0.26
C ILE A 75 -1.55 8.28 1.14
N LEU A 76 -2.36 8.35 2.18
CA LEU A 76 -1.87 8.44 3.57
C LEU A 76 -1.09 7.17 3.95
N CYS A 77 -1.62 5.99 3.62
CA CYS A 77 -0.92 4.74 3.87
C CYS A 77 0.36 4.64 3.04
N GLY A 78 0.30 5.03 1.77
CA GLY A 78 1.46 5.04 0.89
C GLY A 78 2.58 5.96 1.39
N ILE A 79 2.25 7.17 1.84
CA ILE A 79 3.20 8.10 2.48
C ILE A 79 3.81 7.47 3.73
N GLY A 80 2.99 6.86 4.59
CA GLY A 80 3.48 6.15 5.78
C GLY A 80 4.47 5.04 5.45
N LEU A 81 4.19 4.25 4.41
CA LEU A 81 5.08 3.18 3.93
C LEU A 81 6.40 3.72 3.36
N VAL A 82 6.36 4.79 2.56
CA VAL A 82 7.55 5.43 1.99
C VAL A 82 8.42 6.05 3.08
N LEU A 83 7.83 6.86 3.97
CA LEU A 83 8.55 7.54 5.06
C LEU A 83 8.97 6.59 6.18
N GLY A 84 8.41 5.38 6.24
CA GLY A 84 8.68 4.44 7.33
C GLY A 84 7.94 4.78 8.63
N ILE A 85 6.86 5.55 8.56
CA ILE A 85 6.04 5.97 9.70
C ILE A 85 4.81 5.06 9.80
N TRP A 86 4.51 4.58 11.01
CA TRP A 86 3.36 3.68 11.28
C TRP A 86 3.25 2.50 10.29
N THR A 87 4.39 1.96 9.85
CA THR A 87 4.48 0.99 8.75
C THR A 87 3.61 -0.24 8.94
N ARG A 88 3.48 -0.74 10.18
CA ARG A 88 2.61 -1.87 10.50
C ARG A 88 1.13 -1.53 10.27
N ALA A 89 0.68 -0.36 10.73
CA ALA A 89 -0.70 0.07 10.54
C ALA A 89 -1.00 0.32 9.05
N ALA A 90 -0.11 1.06 8.37
CA ALA A 90 -0.24 1.32 6.94
C ALA A 90 -0.26 0.02 6.11
N ALA A 91 0.59 -0.96 6.44
CA ALA A 91 0.62 -2.26 5.76
C ALA A 91 -0.65 -3.08 5.98
N ILE A 92 -1.23 -3.04 7.19
CA ILE A 92 -2.51 -3.71 7.47
C ILE A 92 -3.64 -3.08 6.64
N VAL A 93 -3.73 -1.75 6.61
CA VAL A 93 -4.76 -1.06 5.83
C VAL A 93 -4.60 -1.35 4.33
N VAL A 94 -3.37 -1.29 3.81
CA VAL A 94 -3.07 -1.68 2.42
C VAL A 94 -3.44 -3.13 2.15
N ALA A 95 -3.14 -4.06 3.06
CA ALA A 95 -3.52 -5.46 2.91
C ALA A 95 -5.04 -5.65 2.88
N LEU A 96 -5.79 -4.90 3.71
CA LEU A 96 -7.25 -4.92 3.69
C LEU A 96 -7.83 -4.35 2.40
N MET A 97 -7.17 -3.38 1.77
CA MET A 97 -7.59 -2.83 0.47
C MET A 97 -7.34 -3.81 -0.70
N LEU A 98 -6.46 -4.79 -0.52
CA LEU A 98 -6.10 -5.80 -1.51
C LEU A 98 -6.81 -7.14 -1.31
N ALA A 99 -7.48 -7.33 -0.17
CA ALA A 99 -8.20 -8.55 0.21
C ALA A 99 -9.59 -8.59 -0.44
#